data_AF-A0A4S8R7C4-F1
#
_entry.id   AF-A0A4S8R7C4-F1
#
_cell.length_a   1.000
_cell.length_b   1.000
_cell.length_c   1.000
_cell.angle_alpha   90.00
_cell.angle_beta   90.00
_cell.angle_gamma   90.00
#
_symmetry.space_group_name_H-M   'P 1'
#
loop_
_entity.id
_entity.type
_entity.pdbx_description
1 polymer ?
#
loop_
_entity_poly.entity_id
_entity_poly.type
_entity_poly.pdbx_seq_one_letter_code
_entity_poly.pdbx_strand_id
1 'polypeptide(L)'
;MNWFKQTLANVVGTEEPEYGSAGIRTVTAQAEKTPYTELTKTDLKWKAQESTNVETQTFYMISDEGKVASVQMIYNNVAGLRTTCQLNVKVFNHKGPKQSDHLWLSDALENYGFDEEMVSFYADGLSIALNEAGDEYTIKAARNESGLVNLVFKRAAPGFQVGENGTTYYGTDPAAPWGEMRHRFWPRCTVTGTITTPEKNYDFKGRGIFIHAIQGMKPHHAAAKWNFVTFQTPTYSAIMMEFTTPASYGHTSVNVGGIVKDGEIVYAGATNTVKHTESKEDPETMWPEPISAEYKWAGKSKSGEFSAILSGPLGERTDRVDILSHIPSFIKSVVGGVVGTRPFCYQWAIPPTDSLVLKIKDGEAAVEEQGTLFGESTFIL
;
A
#
# COMPACT_ATOMS: atom_id res chain seq x y z
N MET A 1 -22.39 -20.13 -29.35
CA MET A 1 -20.95 -20.42 -29.10
C MET A 1 -20.05 -19.17 -29.08
N ASN A 2 -20.41 -18.06 -29.74
CA ASN A 2 -19.63 -16.80 -29.69
C ASN A 2 -19.93 -15.90 -28.48
N TRP A 3 -21.16 -15.90 -27.94
CA TRP A 3 -21.48 -15.10 -26.74
C TRP A 3 -20.74 -15.60 -25.48
N PHE A 4 -20.62 -16.91 -25.31
CA PHE A 4 -19.90 -17.50 -24.16
C PHE A 4 -18.39 -17.20 -24.18
N LYS A 5 -17.78 -17.15 -25.38
CA LYS A 5 -16.38 -16.69 -25.55
C LYS A 5 -16.23 -15.19 -25.29
N GLN A 6 -17.24 -14.39 -25.62
CA GLN A 6 -17.22 -12.94 -25.39
C GLN A 6 -17.42 -12.61 -23.90
N THR A 7 -18.27 -13.35 -23.19
CA THR A 7 -18.43 -13.24 -21.73
C THR A 7 -17.21 -13.76 -20.98
N LEU A 8 -16.56 -14.84 -21.46
CA LEU A 8 -15.27 -15.31 -20.94
C LEU A 8 -14.16 -14.30 -21.23
N ALA A 9 -14.05 -13.74 -22.43
CA ALA A 9 -13.06 -12.71 -22.76
C ALA A 9 -13.24 -11.42 -21.95
N ASN A 10 -14.49 -11.07 -21.60
CA ASN A 10 -14.78 -9.90 -20.76
C ASN A 10 -14.44 -10.10 -19.28
N VAL A 11 -14.32 -11.36 -18.81
CA VAL A 11 -14.09 -11.69 -17.39
C VAL A 11 -12.71 -12.33 -17.14
N VAL A 12 -12.11 -13.00 -18.13
CA VAL A 12 -10.72 -13.52 -18.15
C VAL A 12 -9.74 -12.48 -18.72
N GLY A 13 -10.25 -11.45 -19.42
CA GLY A 13 -9.44 -10.62 -20.29
C GLY A 13 -9.09 -11.38 -21.57
N THR A 14 -9.35 -10.80 -22.73
CA THR A 14 -8.44 -11.05 -23.86
C THR A 14 -7.02 -10.76 -23.39
N GLU A 15 -6.01 -11.48 -23.85
CA GLU A 15 -4.61 -11.03 -23.69
C GLU A 15 -4.58 -9.54 -24.07
N GLU A 16 -4.27 -8.69 -23.10
CA GLU A 16 -4.13 -7.26 -23.35
C GLU A 16 -3.05 -7.11 -24.42
N PRO A 17 -3.32 -6.32 -25.49
CA PRO A 17 -2.31 -6.06 -26.51
C PRO A 17 -0.96 -5.75 -25.89
N GLU A 18 0.11 -6.30 -26.47
CA GLU A 18 1.46 -5.94 -26.04
C GLU A 18 1.79 -4.52 -26.51
N TYR A 19 1.52 -3.53 -25.65
CA TYR A 19 1.88 -2.13 -25.89
C TYR A 19 3.38 -1.88 -25.70
N GLY A 20 4.04 -2.73 -24.90
CA GLY A 20 5.44 -2.58 -24.50
C GLY A 20 5.66 -1.40 -23.56
N SER A 21 6.92 -1.05 -23.32
CA SER A 21 7.29 0.07 -22.43
C SER A 21 6.81 1.44 -22.94
N ALA A 22 6.42 1.55 -24.21
CA ALA A 22 5.79 2.75 -24.76
C ALA A 22 4.34 2.96 -24.29
N GLY A 23 3.66 1.90 -23.83
CA GLY A 23 2.30 1.96 -23.30
C GLY A 23 2.20 2.44 -21.85
N ILE A 24 3.33 2.76 -21.22
CA ILE A 24 3.40 3.22 -19.83
C ILE A 24 4.32 4.43 -19.71
N ARG A 25 3.87 5.43 -18.96
CA ARG A 25 4.65 6.62 -18.60
C ARG A 25 4.84 6.62 -17.10
N THR A 26 6.01 6.21 -16.66
CA THR A 26 6.28 5.94 -15.26
C THR A 26 6.49 7.22 -14.46
N VAL A 27 6.09 7.20 -13.19
CA VAL A 27 6.49 8.23 -12.23
C VAL A 27 8.01 8.24 -12.01
N THR A 28 8.70 7.11 -12.23
CA THR A 28 10.17 7.04 -12.14
C THR A 28 10.85 7.90 -13.21
N ALA A 29 10.29 8.01 -14.41
CA ALA A 29 10.80 8.91 -15.44
C ALA A 29 10.58 10.40 -15.08
N GLN A 30 9.48 10.73 -14.38
CA GLN A 30 9.30 12.08 -13.83
C GLN A 30 10.37 12.38 -12.77
N ALA A 31 10.73 11.38 -11.96
CA ALA A 31 11.69 11.51 -10.87
C ALA A 31 13.13 11.81 -11.33
N GLU A 32 13.47 11.57 -12.60
CA GLU A 32 14.76 11.98 -13.19
C GLU A 32 14.93 13.50 -13.18
N LYS A 33 13.83 14.26 -13.30
CA LYS A 33 13.82 15.72 -13.26
C LYS A 33 13.36 16.26 -11.91
N THR A 34 12.31 15.66 -11.36
CA THR A 34 11.67 16.09 -10.11
C THR A 34 11.64 14.90 -9.16
N PRO A 35 12.69 14.68 -8.33
CA PRO A 35 12.79 13.48 -7.49
C PRO A 35 11.53 13.21 -6.67
N TYR A 36 10.96 14.26 -6.07
CA TYR A 36 9.71 14.23 -5.33
C TYR A 36 9.11 15.63 -5.20
N THR A 37 7.85 15.67 -4.75
CA THR A 37 7.16 16.87 -4.28
C THR A 37 6.59 16.63 -2.89
N GLU A 38 6.58 17.66 -2.05
CA GLU A 38 5.92 17.61 -0.73
C GLU A 38 4.40 17.71 -0.89
N LEU A 39 3.65 16.92 -0.10
CA LEU A 39 2.19 16.89 -0.18
C LEU A 39 1.56 18.12 0.47
N THR A 40 0.67 18.74 -0.29
CA THR A 40 -0.28 19.74 0.21
C THR A 40 -1.61 19.10 0.58
N LYS A 41 -2.51 19.84 1.23
CA LYS A 41 -3.88 19.38 1.51
C LYS A 41 -4.63 18.99 0.23
N THR A 42 -4.39 19.68 -0.88
CA THR A 42 -4.99 19.36 -2.18
C THR A 42 -4.56 18.00 -2.71
N ASP A 43 -3.36 17.55 -2.34
CA ASP A 43 -2.89 16.21 -2.68
C ASP A 43 -3.57 15.10 -1.87
N LEU A 44 -4.39 15.43 -0.87
CA LEU A 44 -5.12 14.46 -0.06
C LEU A 44 -6.56 14.27 -0.54
N LYS A 45 -6.93 14.94 -1.63
CA LYS A 45 -8.27 14.83 -2.21
C LYS A 45 -8.49 13.45 -2.82
N TRP A 46 -9.64 12.87 -2.47
CA TRP A 46 -10.23 11.75 -3.16
C TRP A 46 -10.52 12.15 -4.60
N LYS A 47 -10.08 11.32 -5.54
CA LYS A 47 -10.42 11.51 -6.95
C LYS A 47 -11.82 10.98 -7.24
N ALA A 48 -12.25 9.95 -6.53
CA ALA A 48 -13.57 9.32 -6.59
C ALA A 48 -14.02 9.09 -8.05
N GLN A 49 -13.17 8.43 -8.84
CA GLN A 49 -13.37 8.34 -10.29
C GLN A 49 -14.66 7.61 -10.63
N GLU A 50 -15.33 8.09 -11.69
CA GLU A 50 -16.48 7.41 -12.28
C GLU A 50 -16.08 6.24 -13.18
N SER A 51 -14.80 6.08 -13.50
CA SER A 51 -14.25 4.94 -14.25
C SER A 51 -13.80 3.81 -13.33
N THR A 52 -13.46 2.65 -13.90
CA THR A 52 -12.88 1.53 -13.13
C THR A 52 -11.71 2.01 -12.27
N ASN A 53 -11.82 1.87 -10.96
CA ASN A 53 -10.73 2.22 -10.05
C ASN A 53 -10.85 1.52 -8.71
N VAL A 54 -9.71 1.41 -8.04
CA VAL A 54 -9.60 1.18 -6.60
C VAL A 54 -8.82 2.34 -6.02
N GLU A 55 -9.50 3.26 -5.35
CA GLU A 55 -8.87 4.34 -4.57
C GLU A 55 -8.91 3.97 -3.09
N THR A 56 -7.77 4.08 -2.41
CA THR A 56 -7.65 3.69 -1.01
C THR A 56 -6.99 4.76 -0.15
N GLN A 57 -7.47 4.86 1.08
CA GLN A 57 -6.71 5.44 2.18
C GLN A 57 -6.38 4.31 3.15
N THR A 58 -5.09 4.02 3.28
CA THR A 58 -4.59 2.95 4.15
C THR A 58 -3.74 3.55 5.26
N PHE A 59 -4.07 3.21 6.50
CA PHE A 59 -3.40 3.63 7.71
C PHE A 59 -2.80 2.38 8.35
N TYR A 60 -1.47 2.26 8.36
CA TYR A 60 -0.79 1.24 9.16
C TYR A 60 -0.25 1.87 10.43
N MET A 61 -0.24 1.10 11.51
CA MET A 61 0.19 1.56 12.82
C MET A 61 0.96 0.49 13.58
N ILE A 62 1.93 0.97 14.36
CA ILE A 62 2.79 0.19 15.23
C ILE A 62 2.71 0.87 16.61
N SER A 63 2.11 0.20 17.59
CA SER A 63 2.05 0.72 18.95
C SER A 63 3.42 0.69 19.64
N ASP A 64 3.58 1.47 20.70
CA ASP A 64 4.79 1.44 21.55
C ASP A 64 5.02 0.04 22.17
N GLU A 65 3.96 -0.76 22.32
CA GLU A 65 4.03 -2.17 22.75
C GLU A 65 4.36 -3.16 21.62
N GLY A 66 4.59 -2.67 20.40
CA GLY A 66 4.93 -3.48 19.23
C GLY A 66 3.75 -4.17 18.56
N LYS A 67 2.50 -3.74 18.82
CA LYS A 67 1.33 -4.25 18.09
C LYS A 67 1.19 -3.57 16.74
N VAL A 68 0.99 -4.39 15.71
CA VAL A 68 0.79 -3.92 14.33
C VAL A 68 -0.67 -4.05 13.95
N ALA A 69 -1.21 -3.02 13.32
CA ALA A 69 -2.56 -3.01 12.80
C ALA A 69 -2.68 -2.18 11.52
N SER A 70 -3.79 -2.33 10.83
CA SER A 70 -4.18 -1.45 9.73
C SER A 70 -5.66 -1.12 9.73
N VAL A 71 -5.97 0.08 9.23
CA VAL A 71 -7.31 0.50 8.83
C VAL A 71 -7.23 0.91 7.36
N GLN A 72 -8.07 0.34 6.52
CA GLN A 72 -8.12 0.64 5.09
C GLN A 72 -9.53 1.00 4.66
N MET A 73 -9.67 2.20 4.10
CA MET A 73 -10.87 2.64 3.41
C MET A 73 -10.67 2.42 1.92
N ILE A 74 -11.55 1.65 1.29
CA ILE A 74 -11.55 1.36 -0.14
C ILE A 74 -12.78 2.01 -0.79
N TYR A 75 -12.55 2.98 -1.67
CA TYR A 75 -13.53 3.44 -2.65
C TYR A 75 -13.25 2.73 -3.97
N ASN A 76 -14.19 1.90 -4.44
CA ASN A 76 -14.00 1.12 -5.65
C ASN A 76 -15.15 1.37 -6.61
N ASN A 77 -14.83 1.60 -7.88
CA ASN A 77 -15.81 1.65 -8.96
C ASN A 77 -15.55 0.51 -9.94
N VAL A 78 -16.54 -0.36 -10.14
CA VAL A 78 -16.45 -1.49 -11.05
C VAL A 78 -17.02 -1.09 -12.41
N ALA A 79 -16.15 -0.93 -13.41
CA ALA A 79 -16.51 -0.67 -14.80
C ALA A 79 -17.36 0.59 -15.05
N GLY A 80 -17.37 1.56 -14.12
CA GLY A 80 -18.24 2.73 -14.18
C GLY A 80 -19.72 2.43 -13.89
N LEU A 81 -20.04 1.21 -13.46
CA LEU A 81 -21.41 0.75 -13.29
C LEU A 81 -21.85 0.76 -11.83
N ARG A 82 -20.91 0.51 -10.91
CA ARG A 82 -21.22 0.37 -9.49
C ARG A 82 -20.05 0.81 -8.64
N THR A 83 -20.32 1.76 -7.76
CA THR A 83 -19.43 2.10 -6.66
C THR A 83 -19.72 1.23 -5.45
N THR A 84 -18.67 0.72 -4.83
CA THR A 84 -18.68 -0.02 -3.58
C THR A 84 -17.66 0.59 -2.63
N CYS A 85 -18.03 0.79 -1.38
CA CYS A 85 -17.12 1.28 -0.35
C CYS A 85 -16.95 0.20 0.73
N GLN A 86 -15.72 -0.05 1.16
CA GLN A 86 -15.37 -1.06 2.16
C GLN A 86 -14.45 -0.47 3.22
N LEU A 87 -14.72 -0.75 4.49
CA LEU A 87 -13.79 -0.55 5.59
C LEU A 87 -13.18 -1.88 5.99
N ASN A 88 -11.85 -1.98 5.96
CA ASN A 88 -11.12 -3.12 6.52
C ASN A 88 -10.36 -2.68 7.76
N VAL A 89 -10.45 -3.45 8.85
CA VAL A 89 -9.66 -3.25 10.06
C VAL A 89 -8.96 -4.56 10.38
N LYS A 90 -7.64 -4.50 10.57
CA LYS A 90 -6.83 -5.66 10.88
C LYS A 90 -5.97 -5.40 12.11
N VAL A 91 -6.00 -6.31 13.08
CA VAL A 91 -5.01 -6.34 14.17
C VAL A 91 -4.27 -7.67 14.07
N PHE A 92 -2.98 -7.59 13.76
CA PHE A 92 -2.13 -8.76 13.62
C PHE A 92 -1.92 -9.41 14.99
N ASN A 93 -1.88 -10.75 14.98
CA ASN A 93 -1.65 -11.57 16.16
C ASN A 93 -2.57 -11.21 17.35
N HIS A 94 -3.88 -11.13 17.09
CA HIS A 94 -4.90 -10.74 18.07
C HIS A 94 -5.02 -11.80 19.19
N LYS A 95 -5.16 -13.08 18.83
CA LYS A 95 -5.20 -14.23 19.76
C LYS A 95 -3.91 -15.06 19.78
N GLY A 96 -3.09 -14.96 18.73
CA GLY A 96 -1.93 -15.83 18.50
C GLY A 96 -1.31 -15.58 17.12
N PRO A 97 -0.23 -16.30 16.76
CA PRO A 97 0.53 -16.06 15.53
C PRO A 97 -0.11 -16.66 14.27
N LYS A 98 -1.17 -17.46 14.39
CA LYS A 98 -1.82 -18.08 13.23
C LYS A 98 -2.62 -17.04 12.46
N GLN A 99 -2.76 -17.24 11.14
CA GLN A 99 -3.61 -16.41 10.29
C GLN A 99 -5.05 -16.28 10.82
N SER A 100 -5.64 -17.38 11.33
CA SER A 100 -6.98 -17.38 11.93
C SER A 100 -7.11 -16.57 13.23
N ASP A 101 -5.96 -16.24 13.84
CA ASP A 101 -5.90 -15.57 15.14
C ASP A 101 -5.73 -14.05 14.98
N HIS A 102 -5.66 -13.53 13.75
CA HIS A 102 -5.74 -12.10 13.48
C HIS A 102 -7.17 -11.60 13.68
N LEU A 103 -7.32 -10.37 14.16
CA LEU A 103 -8.61 -9.69 14.03
C LEU A 103 -8.72 -9.22 12.59
N TRP A 104 -9.81 -9.59 11.91
CA TRP A 104 -10.13 -9.10 10.58
C TRP A 104 -11.60 -8.69 10.53
N LEU A 105 -11.85 -7.40 10.40
CA LEU A 105 -13.17 -6.82 10.20
C LEU A 105 -13.23 -6.27 8.79
N SER A 106 -14.29 -6.58 8.07
CA SER A 106 -14.48 -6.14 6.68
C SER A 106 -15.94 -5.78 6.49
N ASP A 107 -16.22 -4.49 6.59
CA ASP A 107 -17.57 -3.94 6.58
C ASP A 107 -17.85 -3.22 5.26
N ALA A 108 -18.89 -3.66 4.55
CA ALA A 108 -19.44 -2.90 3.44
C ALA A 108 -20.08 -1.62 3.98
N LEU A 109 -19.91 -0.51 3.26
CA LEU A 109 -20.37 0.80 3.68
C LEU A 109 -21.55 1.29 2.84
N GLU A 110 -22.46 2.00 3.51
CA GLU A 110 -23.69 2.56 2.96
C GLU A 110 -23.79 4.04 3.35
N ASN A 111 -24.61 4.79 2.61
CA ASN A 111 -24.83 6.23 2.81
C ASN A 111 -23.52 7.03 2.91
N TYR A 112 -22.55 6.68 2.06
CA TYR A 112 -21.24 7.30 2.07
C TYR A 112 -21.23 8.65 1.35
N GLY A 113 -20.26 9.49 1.71
CA GLY A 113 -20.02 10.77 1.10
C GLY A 113 -18.65 11.34 1.48
N PHE A 114 -18.33 12.48 0.87
CA PHE A 114 -17.12 13.23 1.15
C PHE A 114 -17.48 14.59 1.75
N ASP A 115 -16.52 15.28 2.36
CA ASP A 115 -16.67 16.72 2.62
C ASP A 115 -16.59 17.53 1.32
N GLU A 116 -16.91 18.82 1.39
CA GLU A 116 -16.89 19.72 0.22
C GLU A 116 -15.50 19.80 -0.42
N GLU A 117 -14.44 19.65 0.37
CA GLU A 117 -13.05 19.68 -0.12
C GLU A 117 -12.58 18.34 -0.70
N MET A 118 -13.37 17.27 -0.57
CA MET A 118 -13.05 15.91 -0.97
C MET A 118 -11.83 15.30 -0.26
N VAL A 119 -11.50 15.74 0.96
CA VAL A 119 -10.35 15.22 1.74
C VAL A 119 -10.75 14.30 2.89
N SER A 120 -12.04 14.31 3.25
CA SER A 120 -12.62 13.48 4.29
C SER A 120 -13.64 12.50 3.71
N PHE A 121 -13.80 11.34 4.35
CA PHE A 121 -14.77 10.31 3.97
C PHE A 121 -15.70 9.99 5.14
N TYR A 122 -16.99 9.90 4.86
CA TYR A 122 -18.04 9.59 5.83
C TYR A 122 -18.92 8.47 5.28
N ALA A 123 -19.45 7.66 6.18
CA ALA A 123 -20.51 6.69 5.91
C ALA A 123 -21.25 6.41 7.23
N ASP A 124 -22.32 5.63 7.19
CA ASP A 124 -23.01 5.24 8.43
C ASP A 124 -22.03 4.60 9.42
N GLY A 125 -21.95 5.12 10.64
CA GLY A 125 -21.04 4.61 11.66
C GLY A 125 -19.54 4.71 11.30
N LEU A 126 -19.14 5.53 10.33
CA LEU A 126 -17.74 5.79 9.98
C LEU A 126 -17.50 7.29 9.70
N SER A 127 -16.41 7.81 10.27
CA SER A 127 -15.85 9.12 9.94
C SER A 127 -14.33 9.00 9.81
N ILE A 128 -13.78 9.38 8.66
CA ILE A 128 -12.35 9.59 8.42
C ILE A 128 -12.20 11.06 8.03
N ALA A 129 -11.88 11.90 9.01
CA ALA A 129 -11.90 13.35 8.85
C ALA A 129 -10.47 13.91 8.87
N LEU A 130 -10.11 14.69 7.86
CA LEU A 130 -8.89 15.49 7.87
C LEU A 130 -9.19 16.83 8.56
N ASN A 131 -8.29 17.27 9.44
CA ASN A 131 -8.43 18.58 10.08
C ASN A 131 -8.22 19.74 9.08
N GLU A 132 -8.56 20.96 9.52
CA GLU A 132 -8.44 22.16 8.69
C GLU A 132 -7.01 22.41 8.20
N ALA A 133 -6.02 22.17 9.07
CA ALA A 133 -4.59 22.34 8.79
C ALA A 133 -4.03 21.31 7.78
N GLY A 134 -4.76 20.22 7.50
CA GLY A 134 -4.33 19.19 6.56
C GLY A 134 -3.17 18.31 7.05
N ASP A 135 -3.04 18.14 8.37
CA ASP A 135 -1.94 17.41 8.99
C ASP A 135 -2.39 16.34 10.01
N GLU A 136 -3.69 16.19 10.25
CA GLU A 136 -4.22 15.20 11.19
C GLU A 136 -5.50 14.55 10.69
N TYR A 137 -5.51 13.21 10.63
CA TYR A 137 -6.72 12.42 10.41
C TYR A 137 -7.28 11.91 11.74
N THR A 138 -8.59 12.08 11.93
CA THR A 138 -9.35 11.37 12.99
C THR A 138 -10.22 10.30 12.36
N ILE A 139 -10.06 9.05 12.81
CA ILE A 139 -10.79 7.88 12.33
C ILE A 139 -11.69 7.38 13.46
N LYS A 140 -13.00 7.41 13.25
CA LYS A 140 -14.00 6.85 14.16
C LYS A 140 -14.87 5.85 13.40
N ALA A 141 -14.88 4.60 13.84
CA ALA A 141 -15.73 3.56 13.26
C ALA A 141 -16.46 2.78 14.35
N ALA A 142 -17.77 2.63 14.19
CA ALA A 142 -18.67 1.84 15.02
C ALA A 142 -19.66 1.10 14.10
N ARG A 143 -19.12 0.27 13.20
CA ARG A 143 -19.91 -0.44 12.16
C ARG A 143 -20.65 -1.66 12.70
N ASN A 144 -20.08 -2.32 13.71
CA ASN A 144 -20.68 -3.48 14.37
C ASN A 144 -20.07 -3.64 15.78
N GLU A 145 -20.64 -4.53 16.59
CA GLU A 145 -20.19 -4.78 17.98
C GLU A 145 -18.86 -5.54 18.07
N SER A 146 -18.32 -6.04 16.95
CA SER A 146 -17.06 -6.81 16.91
C SER A 146 -15.82 -5.92 16.99
N GLY A 147 -15.94 -4.63 16.65
CA GLY A 147 -14.84 -3.69 16.74
C GLY A 147 -15.25 -2.22 16.68
N LEU A 148 -14.74 -1.44 17.61
CA LEU A 148 -14.78 0.02 17.61
C LEU A 148 -13.39 0.57 17.30
N VAL A 149 -13.32 1.57 16.42
CA VAL A 149 -12.08 2.26 16.06
C VAL A 149 -12.22 3.71 16.49
N ASN A 150 -11.24 4.23 17.22
CA ASN A 150 -11.11 5.65 17.54
C ASN A 150 -9.64 6.03 17.54
N LEU A 151 -9.14 6.53 16.42
CA LEU A 151 -7.73 6.75 16.18
C LEU A 151 -7.48 8.17 15.70
N VAL A 152 -6.32 8.72 16.04
CA VAL A 152 -5.80 9.97 15.52
C VAL A 152 -4.42 9.72 14.92
N PHE A 153 -4.24 10.12 13.66
CA PHE A 153 -2.97 10.09 12.94
C PHE A 153 -2.54 11.52 12.68
N LYS A 154 -1.56 12.02 13.45
CA LYS A 154 -0.96 13.33 13.26
C LYS A 154 0.35 13.19 12.51
N ARG A 155 0.47 13.87 11.37
CA ARG A 155 1.69 13.88 10.54
C ARG A 155 2.87 14.42 11.35
N ALA A 156 3.96 13.66 11.41
CA ALA A 156 5.15 13.99 12.20
C ALA A 156 6.38 14.36 11.33
N ALA A 157 6.29 14.15 10.02
CA ALA A 157 7.25 14.61 9.01
C ALA A 157 6.49 14.95 7.72
N PRO A 158 7.04 15.79 6.82
CA PRO A 158 6.41 16.13 5.56
C PRO A 158 5.97 14.88 4.79
N GLY A 159 4.76 14.93 4.24
CA GLY A 159 4.30 13.92 3.31
C GLY A 159 4.93 14.14 1.94
N PHE A 160 5.08 13.09 1.14
CA PHE A 160 5.62 13.22 -0.21
C PHE A 160 4.91 12.34 -1.23
N GLN A 161 5.10 12.69 -2.49
CA GLN A 161 4.91 11.83 -3.65
C GLN A 161 6.16 11.91 -4.52
N VAL A 162 6.58 10.80 -5.12
CA VAL A 162 7.73 10.76 -6.03
C VAL A 162 7.33 11.34 -7.38
N GLY A 163 8.27 11.97 -8.09
CA GLY A 163 7.95 12.65 -9.34
C GLY A 163 7.18 13.96 -9.13
N GLU A 164 6.63 14.47 -10.22
CA GLU A 164 5.88 15.74 -10.23
C GLU A 164 4.50 15.58 -9.57
N ASN A 165 3.88 14.40 -9.71
CA ASN A 165 2.50 14.18 -9.29
C ASN A 165 2.22 12.81 -8.66
N GLY A 166 3.25 12.01 -8.38
CA GLY A 166 3.08 10.68 -7.78
C GLY A 166 2.47 9.63 -8.70
N THR A 167 2.25 9.92 -9.99
CA THR A 167 1.35 9.15 -10.85
C THR A 167 2.08 8.55 -12.05
N THR A 168 1.94 7.24 -12.23
CA THR A 168 2.26 6.50 -13.46
C THR A 168 1.00 6.42 -14.31
N TYR A 169 1.11 6.72 -15.60
CA TYR A 169 -0.01 6.68 -16.54
C TYR A 169 0.13 5.52 -17.52
N TYR A 170 -0.99 4.87 -17.82
CA TYR A 170 -1.11 3.83 -18.83
C TYR A 170 -1.83 4.38 -20.05
N GLY A 171 -1.29 4.12 -21.24
CA GLY A 171 -1.83 4.65 -22.49
C GLY A 171 -0.75 4.99 -23.51
N THR A 172 -1.04 4.72 -24.78
CA THR A 172 -0.20 5.12 -25.92
C THR A 172 -0.40 6.58 -26.32
N ASP A 173 -1.54 7.19 -25.98
CA ASP A 173 -1.79 8.63 -26.14
C ASP A 173 -1.54 9.36 -24.81
N PRO A 174 -0.50 10.22 -24.74
CA PRO A 174 -0.22 11.00 -23.56
C PRO A 174 -1.37 11.90 -23.07
N ALA A 175 -2.22 12.36 -23.99
CA ALA A 175 -3.34 13.26 -23.72
C ALA A 175 -4.59 12.52 -23.22
N ALA A 176 -4.66 11.21 -23.41
CA ALA A 176 -5.81 10.39 -23.05
C ALA A 176 -5.37 9.05 -22.41
N PRO A 177 -4.74 9.05 -21.23
CA PRO A 177 -4.42 7.81 -20.53
C PRO A 177 -5.69 7.03 -20.19
N TRP A 178 -5.66 5.71 -20.36
CA TRP A 178 -6.77 4.82 -20.00
C TRP A 178 -6.67 4.28 -18.57
N GLY A 179 -5.53 4.49 -17.92
CA GLY A 179 -5.31 4.05 -16.54
C GLY A 179 -4.24 4.85 -15.84
N GLU A 180 -4.22 4.73 -14.52
CA GLU A 180 -3.21 5.37 -13.67
C GLU A 180 -2.88 4.53 -12.44
N MET A 181 -1.67 4.74 -11.92
CA MET A 181 -1.25 4.28 -10.60
C MET A 181 -0.65 5.45 -9.83
N ARG A 182 -1.18 5.76 -8.66
CA ARG A 182 -0.73 6.90 -7.84
C ARG A 182 -0.44 6.46 -6.41
N HIS A 183 0.64 6.95 -5.83
CA HIS A 183 0.95 6.77 -4.41
C HIS A 183 1.35 8.08 -3.75
N ARG A 184 0.77 8.36 -2.58
CA ARG A 184 1.04 9.52 -1.73
C ARG A 184 1.24 9.05 -0.31
N PHE A 185 2.26 9.57 0.37
CA PHE A 185 2.69 9.04 1.65
C PHE A 185 2.75 10.12 2.72
N TRP A 186 2.20 9.83 3.89
CA TRP A 186 2.71 10.38 5.15
C TRP A 186 3.59 9.30 5.78
N PRO A 187 4.92 9.38 5.61
CA PRO A 187 5.83 8.29 5.96
C PRO A 187 5.99 8.09 7.47
N ARG A 188 5.67 9.11 8.26
CA ARG A 188 5.70 9.08 9.73
C ARG A 188 4.57 9.91 10.32
N CYS A 189 3.73 9.26 11.10
CA CYS A 189 2.69 9.87 11.92
C CYS A 189 2.89 9.50 13.39
N THR A 190 2.54 10.41 14.29
CA THR A 190 2.22 10.06 15.68
C THR A 190 0.79 9.53 15.71
N VAL A 191 0.61 8.36 16.31
CA VAL A 191 -0.69 7.71 16.43
C VAL A 191 -1.12 7.71 17.88
N THR A 192 -2.40 7.97 18.13
CA THR A 192 -3.04 7.80 19.44
C THR A 192 -4.44 7.23 19.26
N GLY A 193 -5.01 6.70 20.34
CA GLY A 193 -6.37 6.14 20.34
C GLY A 193 -6.37 4.62 20.38
N THR A 194 -7.52 4.02 20.13
CA THR A 194 -7.77 2.61 20.39
C THR A 194 -8.48 1.88 19.26
N ILE A 195 -8.26 0.57 19.22
CA ILE A 195 -9.17 -0.39 18.57
C ILE A 195 -9.70 -1.31 19.68
N THR A 196 -11.01 -1.37 19.85
CA THR A 196 -11.66 -2.09 20.94
C THR A 196 -12.54 -3.19 20.40
N THR A 197 -12.32 -4.43 20.82
CA THR A 197 -13.21 -5.57 20.58
C THR A 197 -13.91 -5.95 21.90
N PRO A 198 -14.95 -6.81 21.87
CA PRO A 198 -15.58 -7.31 23.10
C PRO A 198 -14.60 -8.00 24.06
N GLU A 199 -13.54 -8.61 23.51
CA GLU A 199 -12.56 -9.37 24.29
C GLU A 199 -11.35 -8.51 24.73
N LYS A 200 -11.01 -7.45 23.98
CA LYS A 200 -9.74 -6.74 24.18
C LYS A 200 -9.77 -5.31 23.68
N ASN A 201 -9.18 -4.42 24.48
CA ASN A 201 -8.87 -3.06 24.08
C ASN A 201 -7.39 -2.94 23.70
N TYR A 202 -7.11 -2.40 22.52
CA TYR A 202 -5.76 -2.11 22.04
C TYR A 202 -5.49 -0.61 22.11
N ASP A 203 -4.48 -0.19 22.87
CA ASP A 203 -3.93 1.17 22.80
C ASP A 203 -2.90 1.22 21.67
N PHE A 204 -3.14 2.11 20.71
CA PHE A 204 -2.28 2.32 19.54
C PHE A 204 -1.48 3.61 19.62
N LYS A 205 -1.25 4.14 20.82
CA LYS A 205 -0.17 5.10 21.03
C LYS A 205 1.13 4.56 20.41
N GLY A 206 1.69 5.31 19.46
CA GLY A 206 2.91 4.91 18.76
C GLY A 206 3.09 5.63 17.43
N ARG A 207 3.52 4.88 16.41
CA ARG A 207 3.86 5.40 15.08
C ARG A 207 2.92 4.85 14.03
N GLY A 208 2.75 5.62 12.96
CA GLY A 208 1.95 5.19 11.82
C GLY A 208 2.47 5.71 10.50
N ILE A 209 1.88 5.17 9.46
CA ILE A 209 2.07 5.57 8.08
C ILE A 209 0.68 5.68 7.44
N PHE A 210 0.48 6.73 6.66
CA PHE A 210 -0.71 6.89 5.84
C PHE A 210 -0.34 6.85 4.36
N ILE A 211 -1.13 6.11 3.59
CA ILE A 211 -0.95 5.96 2.15
C ILE A 211 -2.29 6.26 1.48
N HIS A 212 -2.28 7.21 0.54
CA HIS A 212 -3.42 7.46 -0.35
C HIS A 212 -3.04 6.97 -1.75
N ALA A 213 -3.66 5.88 -2.18
CA ALA A 213 -3.34 5.23 -3.44
C ALA A 213 -4.51 5.25 -4.41
N ILE A 214 -4.22 5.28 -5.71
CA ILE A 214 -5.20 5.03 -6.77
C ILE A 214 -4.62 3.97 -7.69
N GLN A 215 -5.43 2.96 -7.97
CA GLN A 215 -5.28 2.09 -9.12
C GLN A 215 -6.47 2.31 -10.05
N GLY A 216 -6.30 3.18 -11.05
CA GLY A 216 -7.34 3.65 -11.96
C GLY A 216 -7.59 2.72 -13.14
N MET A 217 -7.51 1.40 -12.92
CA MET A 217 -7.78 0.35 -13.91
C MET A 217 -7.97 -1.00 -13.22
N LYS A 218 -8.24 -2.06 -13.98
CA LYS A 218 -8.35 -3.42 -13.42
C LYS A 218 -7.02 -3.85 -12.78
N PRO A 219 -7.00 -4.43 -11.57
CA PRO A 219 -5.76 -4.77 -10.86
C PRO A 219 -4.76 -5.60 -11.67
N HIS A 220 -5.23 -6.68 -12.29
CA HIS A 220 -4.42 -7.58 -13.10
C HIS A 220 -3.91 -6.94 -14.41
N HIS A 221 -4.50 -5.83 -14.87
CA HIS A 221 -3.93 -5.07 -15.99
C HIS A 221 -2.91 -4.04 -15.51
N ALA A 222 -2.94 -3.64 -14.25
CA ALA A 222 -2.05 -2.61 -13.72
C ALA A 222 -0.69 -3.19 -13.30
N ALA A 223 -0.70 -4.32 -12.60
CA ALA A 223 0.52 -4.89 -12.03
C ALA A 223 0.40 -6.41 -11.83
N ALA A 224 1.52 -7.09 -12.09
CA ALA A 224 1.71 -8.52 -11.86
C ALA A 224 2.41 -8.78 -10.52
N LYS A 225 3.22 -7.83 -10.02
CA LYS A 225 3.91 -7.98 -8.72
C LYS A 225 3.91 -6.68 -7.95
N TRP A 226 3.89 -6.79 -6.63
CA TRP A 226 4.05 -5.66 -5.73
C TRP A 226 4.99 -5.99 -4.59
N ASN A 227 5.76 -4.99 -4.18
CA ASN A 227 6.47 -4.98 -2.91
C ASN A 227 6.12 -3.71 -2.16
N PHE A 228 5.79 -3.84 -0.89
CA PHE A 228 5.66 -2.72 0.03
C PHE A 228 6.52 -2.99 1.26
N VAL A 229 7.21 -1.97 1.76
CA VAL A 229 7.85 -2.01 3.07
C VAL A 229 7.69 -0.66 3.75
N THR A 230 7.42 -0.72 5.05
CA THR A 230 7.63 0.37 5.99
C THR A 230 8.48 -0.15 7.15
N PHE A 231 9.52 0.60 7.49
CA PHE A 231 10.40 0.30 8.60
C PHE A 231 10.44 1.50 9.54
N GLN A 232 9.95 1.31 10.76
CA GLN A 232 9.75 2.38 11.72
C GLN A 232 10.71 2.22 12.90
N THR A 233 11.72 3.08 12.96
CA THR A 233 12.73 3.11 14.02
C THR A 233 12.46 4.27 14.99
N PRO A 234 13.19 4.36 16.11
CA PRO A 234 13.10 5.48 17.05
C PRO A 234 13.17 6.86 16.39
N THR A 235 14.02 7.06 15.38
CA THR A 235 14.21 8.37 14.73
C THR A 235 13.86 8.40 13.24
N TYR A 236 14.04 7.28 12.52
CA TYR A 236 13.79 7.17 11.08
C TYR A 236 12.48 6.44 10.76
N SER A 237 11.87 6.83 9.65
CA SER A 237 10.87 6.01 8.95
C SER A 237 11.31 5.82 7.52
N ALA A 238 11.46 4.58 7.09
CA ALA A 238 11.75 4.21 5.70
C ALA A 238 10.50 3.60 5.07
N ILE A 239 10.21 3.99 3.84
CA ILE A 239 9.09 3.46 3.06
C ILE A 239 9.53 3.17 1.63
N MET A 240 9.05 2.08 1.06
CA MET A 240 9.18 1.78 -0.36
C MET A 240 7.93 1.07 -0.87
N MET A 241 7.51 1.42 -2.08
CA MET A 241 6.48 0.73 -2.84
C MET A 241 6.96 0.52 -4.26
N GLU A 242 6.95 -0.74 -4.69
CA GLU A 242 7.35 -1.15 -6.02
C GLU A 242 6.24 -1.98 -6.64
N PHE A 243 5.99 -1.78 -7.92
CA PHE A 243 5.21 -2.72 -8.72
C PHE A 243 5.92 -3.04 -10.03
N THR A 244 5.66 -4.24 -10.53
CA THR A 244 6.04 -4.67 -11.88
C THR A 244 4.77 -4.85 -12.69
N THR A 245 4.70 -4.22 -13.85
CA THR A 245 3.56 -4.36 -14.75
C THR A 245 3.45 -5.76 -15.34
N PRO A 246 2.28 -6.15 -15.89
CA PRO A 246 2.17 -7.32 -16.74
C PRO A 246 3.03 -7.23 -18.02
N ALA A 247 3.08 -8.33 -18.76
CA ALA A 247 3.79 -8.43 -20.05
C ALA A 247 3.33 -7.37 -21.06
N SER A 248 2.05 -6.98 -21.03
CA SER A 248 1.47 -5.96 -21.92
C SER A 248 2.17 -4.60 -21.85
N TYR A 249 2.85 -4.29 -20.74
CA TYR A 249 3.65 -3.07 -20.55
C TYR A 249 5.14 -3.38 -20.37
N GLY A 250 5.61 -4.53 -20.88
CA GLY A 250 7.01 -4.92 -20.94
C GLY A 250 7.64 -5.27 -19.60
N HIS A 251 6.87 -5.73 -18.62
CA HIS A 251 7.36 -5.99 -17.25
C HIS A 251 8.11 -4.78 -16.64
N THR A 252 7.62 -3.59 -16.94
CA THR A 252 8.19 -2.34 -16.43
C THR A 252 8.08 -2.31 -14.91
N SER A 253 9.19 -2.09 -14.23
CA SER A 253 9.22 -1.92 -12.77
C SER A 253 9.18 -0.44 -12.41
N VAL A 254 8.28 -0.09 -11.51
CA VAL A 254 8.10 1.27 -10.99
C VAL A 254 8.32 1.21 -9.49
N ASN A 255 9.33 1.91 -9.01
CA ASN A 255 9.71 1.94 -7.60
C ASN A 255 9.68 3.37 -7.07
N VAL A 256 8.99 3.59 -5.96
CA VAL A 256 8.93 4.86 -5.23
C VAL A 256 9.27 4.62 -3.78
N GLY A 257 9.99 5.54 -3.14
CA GLY A 257 10.39 5.37 -1.75
C GLY A 257 10.89 6.65 -1.13
N GLY A 258 11.01 6.63 0.20
CA GLY A 258 11.52 7.75 0.97
C GLY A 258 11.96 7.37 2.38
N ILE A 259 12.77 8.23 2.96
CA ILE A 259 13.29 8.15 4.32
C ILE A 259 13.11 9.52 4.97
N VAL A 260 12.45 9.54 6.12
CA VAL A 260 12.26 10.74 6.94
C VAL A 260 12.90 10.56 8.31
N LYS A 261 13.35 11.68 8.88
CA LYS A 261 13.93 11.78 10.23
C LYS A 261 13.64 13.15 10.82
N ASP A 262 13.39 13.22 12.13
CA ASP A 262 13.30 14.48 12.89
C ASP A 262 12.42 15.57 12.24
N GLY A 263 11.31 15.17 11.60
CA GLY A 263 10.39 16.09 10.96
C GLY A 263 10.83 16.59 9.57
N GLU A 264 11.80 15.95 8.92
CA GLU A 264 12.20 16.26 7.55
C GLU A 264 12.31 15.03 6.64
N ILE A 265 12.21 15.27 5.33
CA ILE A 265 12.54 14.30 4.30
C ILE A 265 14.05 14.33 4.09
N VAL A 266 14.71 13.21 4.42
CA VAL A 266 16.15 13.01 4.18
C VAL A 266 16.37 12.56 2.73
N TYR A 267 15.47 11.70 2.25
CA TYR A 267 15.48 11.19 0.89
C TYR A 267 14.05 10.88 0.44
N ALA A 268 13.72 11.17 -0.81
CA ALA A 268 12.57 10.60 -1.51
C ALA A 268 12.88 10.55 -3.01
N GLY A 269 12.47 9.46 -3.68
CA GLY A 269 12.80 9.28 -5.08
C GLY A 269 12.47 7.90 -5.63
N ALA A 270 12.97 7.65 -6.85
CA ALA A 270 12.66 6.47 -7.65
C ALA A 270 13.84 5.53 -7.91
N THR A 271 15.04 5.86 -7.41
CA THR A 271 16.29 5.11 -7.62
C THR A 271 16.47 3.97 -6.62
N ASN A 272 15.37 3.51 -6.01
CA ASN A 272 15.38 2.45 -5.02
C ASN A 272 15.28 1.08 -5.69
N THR A 273 15.67 0.04 -4.96
CA THR A 273 15.57 -1.35 -5.43
C THR A 273 15.06 -2.27 -4.34
N VAL A 274 14.20 -3.23 -4.71
CA VAL A 274 13.85 -4.39 -3.90
C VAL A 274 14.48 -5.64 -4.51
N LYS A 275 15.00 -6.52 -3.66
CA LYS A 275 15.43 -7.86 -4.06
C LYS A 275 14.94 -8.88 -3.03
N HIS A 276 14.19 -9.87 -3.47
CA HIS A 276 13.99 -11.11 -2.70
C HIS A 276 15.27 -11.92 -2.81
N THR A 277 16.10 -11.86 -1.78
CA THR A 277 17.44 -12.48 -1.76
C THR A 277 17.36 -13.99 -1.62
N GLU A 278 16.28 -14.49 -1.03
CA GLU A 278 15.95 -15.90 -0.93
C GLU A 278 14.43 -16.07 -0.90
N SER A 279 13.92 -17.13 -1.53
CA SER A 279 12.51 -17.47 -1.58
C SER A 279 12.32 -18.98 -1.49
N LYS A 280 11.17 -19.41 -0.94
CA LYS A 280 10.71 -20.80 -1.00
C LYS A 280 9.42 -20.86 -1.80
N GLU A 281 9.18 -21.98 -2.48
CA GLU A 281 7.87 -22.21 -3.10
C GLU A 281 6.84 -22.46 -1.99
N ASP A 282 5.72 -21.73 -2.04
CA ASP A 282 4.58 -21.99 -1.18
C ASP A 282 3.78 -23.17 -1.78
N PRO A 283 3.68 -24.33 -1.12
CA PRO A 283 3.07 -25.52 -1.69
C PRO A 283 1.56 -25.39 -1.94
N GLU A 284 0.88 -24.40 -1.36
CA GLU A 284 -0.55 -24.18 -1.58
C GLU A 284 -0.83 -23.24 -2.75
N THR A 285 0.08 -22.31 -3.03
CA THR A 285 -0.13 -21.25 -4.03
C THR A 285 0.81 -21.34 -5.22
N MET A 286 1.91 -22.08 -5.07
CA MET A 286 3.06 -22.19 -5.99
C MET A 286 3.85 -20.88 -6.18
N TRP A 287 3.54 -19.83 -5.41
CA TRP A 287 4.29 -18.57 -5.49
C TRP A 287 5.65 -18.67 -4.76
N PRO A 288 6.67 -17.93 -5.22
CA PRO A 288 7.96 -17.86 -4.55
C PRO A 288 7.87 -16.93 -3.33
N GLU A 289 7.37 -17.44 -2.21
CA GLU A 289 7.30 -16.74 -0.92
C GLU A 289 8.71 -16.26 -0.51
N PRO A 290 8.93 -14.94 -0.38
CA PRO A 290 10.20 -14.40 0.11
C PRO A 290 10.49 -14.86 1.54
N ILE A 291 11.71 -15.32 1.80
CA ILE A 291 12.18 -15.64 3.16
C ILE A 291 13.35 -14.74 3.59
N SER A 292 13.95 -14.01 2.66
CA SER A 292 14.89 -12.91 2.90
C SER A 292 14.71 -11.84 1.83
N ALA A 293 14.95 -10.58 2.20
CA ALA A 293 14.91 -9.47 1.27
C ALA A 293 16.00 -8.42 1.54
N GLU A 294 16.25 -7.61 0.51
CA GLU A 294 17.07 -6.42 0.55
C GLU A 294 16.31 -5.26 -0.07
N TYR A 295 16.21 -4.16 0.67
CA TYR A 295 15.64 -2.89 0.25
C TYR A 295 16.74 -1.84 0.27
N LYS A 296 16.98 -1.18 -0.86
CA LYS A 296 17.99 -0.12 -0.98
C LYS A 296 17.36 1.17 -1.44
N TRP A 297 17.66 2.25 -0.74
CA TRP A 297 17.40 3.62 -1.17
C TRP A 297 18.74 4.25 -1.54
N ALA A 298 18.82 4.90 -2.69
CA ALA A 298 20.05 5.54 -3.15
C ALA A 298 19.71 6.81 -3.90
N GLY A 299 20.47 7.88 -3.70
CA GLY A 299 20.28 9.14 -4.43
C GLY A 299 20.98 10.29 -3.74
N LYS A 300 20.33 11.45 -3.69
CA LYS A 300 20.90 12.66 -3.08
C LYS A 300 20.01 13.17 -1.96
N SER A 301 20.63 13.68 -0.92
CA SER A 301 20.02 14.43 0.19
C SER A 301 20.51 15.88 0.16
N LYS A 302 20.10 16.67 1.16
CA LYS A 302 20.67 18.01 1.41
C LYS A 302 22.16 17.96 1.77
N SER A 303 22.64 16.85 2.31
CA SER A 303 24.01 16.64 2.79
C SER A 303 24.95 16.10 1.69
N GLY A 304 24.43 15.72 0.52
CA GLY A 304 25.19 15.17 -0.59
C GLY A 304 24.66 13.81 -1.04
N GLU A 305 25.55 12.84 -1.24
CA GLU A 305 25.17 11.47 -1.60
C GLU A 305 24.48 10.78 -0.42
N PHE A 306 23.38 10.09 -0.73
CA PHE A 306 22.55 9.38 0.24
C PHE A 306 22.43 7.90 -0.15
N SER A 307 22.57 7.02 0.83
CA SER A 307 22.23 5.61 0.67
C SER A 307 21.67 5.04 1.96
N ALA A 308 20.69 4.17 1.85
CA ALA A 308 20.22 3.35 2.96
C ALA A 308 19.96 1.92 2.51
N ILE A 309 20.18 0.97 3.41
CA ILE A 309 19.99 -0.45 3.17
C ILE A 309 19.26 -1.06 4.37
N LEU A 310 18.21 -1.81 4.09
CA LEU A 310 17.55 -2.71 5.02
C LEU A 310 17.59 -4.11 4.41
N SER A 311 18.32 -5.03 5.03
CA SER A 311 18.45 -6.39 4.49
C SER A 311 18.53 -7.41 5.61
N GLY A 312 17.90 -8.56 5.40
CA GLY A 312 17.90 -9.63 6.37
C GLY A 312 16.88 -10.72 6.07
N PRO A 313 16.79 -11.73 6.94
CA PRO A 313 15.73 -12.73 6.89
C PRO A 313 14.39 -12.08 7.25
N LEU A 314 13.33 -12.44 6.52
CA LEU A 314 11.95 -12.05 6.84
C LEU A 314 11.29 -13.03 7.83
N GLY A 315 11.87 -14.22 8.00
CA GLY A 315 11.36 -15.24 8.89
C GLY A 315 10.05 -15.86 8.40
N GLU A 316 9.25 -16.36 9.33
CA GLU A 316 7.93 -16.88 9.02
C GLU A 316 6.98 -15.71 8.72
N ARG A 317 6.22 -15.80 7.60
CA ARG A 317 5.20 -14.80 7.28
C ARG A 317 4.21 -14.66 8.42
N THR A 318 3.74 -13.44 8.65
CA THR A 318 2.66 -13.18 9.60
C THR A 318 1.31 -13.56 9.01
N ASP A 319 1.07 -13.25 7.73
CA ASP A 319 -0.16 -13.65 7.04
C ASP A 319 0.08 -13.96 5.55
N ARG A 320 -0.87 -14.66 4.94
CA ARG A 320 -1.02 -14.86 3.50
C ARG A 320 -2.46 -14.58 3.09
N VAL A 321 -2.68 -13.42 2.49
CA VAL A 321 -4.00 -12.95 2.06
C VAL A 321 -4.31 -13.48 0.67
N ASP A 322 -5.44 -14.18 0.56
CA ASP A 322 -6.04 -14.61 -0.70
C ASP A 322 -6.89 -13.48 -1.26
N ILE A 323 -6.36 -12.77 -2.26
CA ILE A 323 -6.99 -11.56 -2.80
C ILE A 323 -8.36 -11.90 -3.43
N LEU A 324 -8.50 -13.08 -4.03
CA LEU A 324 -9.78 -13.50 -4.62
C LEU A 324 -10.82 -13.87 -3.57
N SER A 325 -10.44 -14.26 -2.36
CA SER A 325 -11.39 -14.63 -1.31
C SER A 325 -12.38 -13.49 -1.01
N HIS A 326 -11.93 -12.25 -1.19
CA HIS A 326 -12.70 -11.01 -0.98
C HIS A 326 -13.53 -10.58 -2.19
N ILE A 327 -13.42 -11.26 -3.33
CA ILE A 327 -14.22 -10.98 -4.53
C ILE A 327 -15.56 -11.75 -4.46
N PRO A 328 -16.69 -11.15 -4.85
CA PRO A 328 -17.97 -11.85 -4.94
C PRO A 328 -17.89 -13.14 -5.77
N SER A 329 -18.61 -14.18 -5.33
CA SER A 329 -18.49 -15.54 -5.84
C SER A 329 -18.71 -15.71 -7.36
N PHE A 330 -19.43 -14.79 -8.01
CA PHE A 330 -19.67 -14.86 -9.46
C PHE A 330 -18.43 -14.54 -10.32
N ILE A 331 -17.41 -13.86 -9.76
CA ILE A 331 -16.12 -13.60 -10.46
C ILE A 331 -15.11 -14.72 -10.19
N LYS A 332 -15.21 -15.40 -9.03
CA LYS A 332 -14.30 -16.50 -8.63
C LYS A 332 -14.27 -17.65 -9.62
N SER A 333 -15.39 -17.95 -10.30
CA SER A 333 -15.50 -19.06 -11.26
C SER A 333 -14.67 -18.87 -12.53
N VAL A 334 -14.22 -17.64 -12.82
CA VAL A 334 -13.51 -17.31 -14.05
C VAL A 334 -11.99 -17.26 -13.86
N VAL A 335 -11.53 -17.00 -12.63
CA VAL A 335 -10.09 -16.89 -12.28
C VAL A 335 -9.57 -18.15 -11.57
N GLY A 336 -10.43 -18.92 -10.90
CA GLY A 336 -10.04 -20.04 -10.04
C GLY A 336 -9.63 -21.34 -10.75
N GLY A 337 -9.48 -21.36 -12.07
CA GLY A 337 -9.28 -22.59 -12.85
C GLY A 337 -7.83 -23.06 -13.00
N VAL A 338 -6.84 -22.18 -12.80
CA VAL A 338 -5.42 -22.50 -13.06
C VAL A 338 -4.60 -22.37 -11.79
N VAL A 339 -4.12 -23.51 -11.26
CA VAL A 339 -3.18 -23.56 -10.13
C VAL A 339 -1.94 -22.70 -10.46
N GLY A 340 -1.50 -21.86 -9.52
CA GLY A 340 -0.37 -20.93 -9.72
C GLY A 340 -0.72 -19.56 -10.31
N THR A 341 -1.99 -19.26 -10.58
CA THR A 341 -2.43 -17.96 -11.12
C THR A 341 -3.26 -17.12 -10.14
N ARG A 342 -3.60 -17.71 -8.99
CA ARG A 342 -4.43 -17.06 -7.97
C ARG A 342 -3.60 -15.98 -7.25
N PRO A 343 -4.06 -14.72 -7.18
CA PRO A 343 -3.31 -13.66 -6.55
C PRO A 343 -3.26 -13.81 -5.02
N PHE A 344 -2.06 -13.70 -4.47
CA PHE A 344 -1.80 -13.75 -3.04
C PHE A 344 -0.88 -12.61 -2.60
N CYS A 345 -1.12 -12.10 -1.39
CA CYS A 345 -0.25 -11.15 -0.72
C CYS A 345 0.33 -11.79 0.55
N TYR A 346 1.65 -11.91 0.60
CA TYR A 346 2.40 -12.34 1.77
C TYR A 346 2.71 -11.13 2.63
N GLN A 347 2.52 -11.23 3.95
CA GLN A 347 2.70 -10.11 4.88
C GLN A 347 3.63 -10.49 6.03
N TRP A 348 4.48 -9.56 6.44
CA TRP A 348 5.35 -9.70 7.61
C TRP A 348 5.20 -8.50 8.53
N ALA A 349 5.00 -8.75 9.82
CA ALA A 349 5.06 -7.78 10.90
C ALA A 349 6.18 -8.20 11.86
N ILE A 350 7.40 -7.72 11.58
CA ILE A 350 8.61 -8.17 12.27
C ILE A 350 8.99 -7.13 13.32
N PRO A 351 9.06 -7.49 14.62
CA PRO A 351 9.55 -6.59 15.66
C PRO A 351 11.06 -6.31 15.48
N PRO A 352 11.65 -5.39 16.25
CA PRO A 352 13.09 -5.12 16.19
C PRO A 352 13.95 -6.38 16.36
N THR A 353 14.93 -6.57 15.49
CA THR A 353 15.91 -7.68 15.55
C THR A 353 17.32 -7.21 15.18
N ASP A 354 18.34 -8.00 15.55
CA ASP A 354 19.74 -7.76 15.17
C ASP A 354 20.04 -8.08 13.69
N SER A 355 19.17 -8.88 13.05
CA SER A 355 19.37 -9.35 11.68
C SER A 355 18.73 -8.45 10.62
N LEU A 356 17.89 -7.50 11.03
CA LEU A 356 17.16 -6.60 10.15
C LEU A 356 17.30 -5.16 10.66
N VAL A 357 18.41 -4.53 10.27
CA VAL A 357 18.83 -3.21 10.74
C VAL A 357 18.86 -2.23 9.57
N LEU A 358 18.30 -1.03 9.76
CA LEU A 358 18.37 0.03 8.77
C LEU A 358 19.73 0.72 8.86
N LYS A 359 20.54 0.58 7.81
CA LYS A 359 21.85 1.20 7.69
C LYS A 359 21.75 2.40 6.79
N ILE A 360 22.12 3.58 7.28
CA ILE A 360 22.00 4.86 6.56
C ILE A 360 23.38 5.49 6.46
N LYS A 361 23.68 6.01 5.27
CA LYS A 361 24.80 6.90 5.02
C LYS A 361 24.26 8.17 4.38
N ASP A 362 24.46 9.29 5.05
CA ASP A 362 24.06 10.62 4.60
C ASP A 362 25.28 11.55 4.64
N GLY A 363 25.92 11.75 3.49
CA GLY A 363 27.24 12.40 3.43
C GLY A 363 28.31 11.60 4.21
N GLU A 364 28.90 12.23 5.22
CA GLU A 364 29.88 11.59 6.13
C GLU A 364 29.24 10.86 7.30
N ALA A 365 27.96 11.14 7.61
CA ALA A 365 27.26 10.50 8.72
C ALA A 365 26.87 9.06 8.35
N ALA A 366 27.10 8.13 9.27
CA ALA A 366 26.63 6.76 9.17
C ALA A 366 25.88 6.38 10.45
N VAL A 367 24.69 5.80 10.29
CA VAL A 367 23.82 5.40 11.40
C VAL A 367 23.25 4.02 11.11
N GLU A 368 23.13 3.19 12.15
CA GLU A 368 22.39 1.94 12.11
C GLU A 368 21.27 2.00 13.16
N GLU A 369 20.03 1.72 12.78
CA GLU A 369 18.90 1.67 13.72
C GLU A 369 18.04 0.42 13.53
N GLN A 370 17.65 -0.16 14.67
CA GLN A 370 16.64 -1.20 14.73
C GLN A 370 15.24 -0.58 14.75
N GLY A 371 14.27 -1.34 14.25
CA GLY A 371 12.90 -0.91 14.18
C GLY A 371 11.97 -2.05 13.81
N THR A 372 10.68 -1.73 13.71
CA THR A 372 9.66 -2.68 13.31
C THR A 372 9.48 -2.62 11.81
N LEU A 373 9.54 -3.78 11.14
CA LEU A 373 9.17 -3.92 9.74
C LEU A 373 7.69 -4.28 9.65
N PHE A 374 6.96 -3.57 8.78
CA PHE A 374 5.80 -4.13 8.14
C PHE A 374 6.04 -4.18 6.63
N GLY A 375 5.85 -5.34 6.02
CA GLY A 375 6.13 -5.56 4.61
C GLY A 375 5.13 -6.47 3.94
N GLU A 376 4.96 -6.28 2.65
CA GLU A 376 4.05 -7.04 1.80
C GLU A 376 4.73 -7.40 0.48
N SER A 377 4.48 -8.62 0.00
CA SER A 377 4.84 -9.06 -1.34
C SER A 377 3.64 -9.70 -2.00
N THR A 378 3.16 -9.09 -3.07
CA THR A 378 1.99 -9.55 -3.80
C THR A 378 2.41 -10.13 -5.14
N PHE A 379 1.82 -11.27 -5.48
CA PHE A 379 1.94 -11.91 -6.78
C PHE A 379 0.57 -12.00 -7.42
N ILE A 380 0.49 -11.54 -8.66
CA ILE A 380 -0.69 -11.44 -9.52
C ILE A 380 -0.22 -11.96 -10.89
N LEU A 381 -1.10 -12.63 -11.64
CA LEU A 381 -0.75 -13.08 -12.99
C LEU A 381 -0.47 -11.89 -13.93
#